data_AF-A0A9E1RRG5-F1
#
_entry.id   AF-A0A9E1RRG5-F1
#
_cell.length_a   1.000
_cell.length_b   1.000
_cell.length_c   1.000
_cell.angle_alpha   90.00
_cell.angle_beta   90.00
_cell.angle_gamma   90.00
#
_symmetry.space_group_name_H-M   'P 1'
#
loop_
_entity.id
_entity.type
_entity.pdbx_description
1 polymer ?
#
loop_
_entity_poly.entity_id
_entity_poly.type
_entity_poly.pdbx_seq_one_letter_code
_entity_poly.pdbx_strand_id
1 'polypeptide(L)' 'MSDIILSGTDRDTDSDMGTKQWLNGAVGYEVYVRSFADSNGDGIGDIAGITGR' A
#
# COMPACT_ATOMS: atom_id res chain seq x y z
N MET A 1 24.01 0.60 45.17
CA MET A 1 24.24 -0.40 44.11
C MET A 1 23.07 -1.36 44.08
N SER A 2 22.16 -1.19 43.13
CA SER A 2 21.31 -2.23 42.54
C SER A 2 20.43 -1.54 41.49
N ASP A 3 20.68 -1.88 40.24
CA ASP A 3 20.23 -1.15 39.06
C ASP A 3 18.74 -1.35 38.77
N ILE A 4 18.09 -0.25 38.42
CA ILE A 4 16.75 -0.24 37.85
C ILE A 4 16.88 -0.74 36.40
N ILE A 5 16.51 -1.99 36.14
CA ILE A 5 16.40 -2.48 34.76
C ILE A 5 15.08 -1.98 34.20
N LEU A 6 15.16 -0.82 33.56
CA LEU A 6 14.20 -0.30 32.62
C LEU A 6 14.29 -1.17 31.35
N SER A 7 13.43 -2.18 31.24
CA SER A 7 13.20 -2.87 29.96
C SER A 7 11.86 -3.57 29.98
N GLY A 8 10.79 -2.77 29.98
CA GLY A 8 9.57 -3.21 29.33
C GLY A 8 9.87 -3.30 27.85
N THR A 9 10.39 -4.46 27.40
CA THR A 9 10.35 -4.77 25.98
C THR A 9 8.92 -5.21 25.69
N ASP A 10 8.02 -4.24 25.48
CA ASP A 10 6.80 -4.45 24.69
C ASP A 10 7.27 -4.78 23.28
N ARG A 11 7.67 -6.03 23.10
CA ARG A 11 7.81 -6.59 21.77
C ARG A 11 6.38 -6.93 21.37
N ASP A 12 5.79 -6.07 20.55
CA ASP A 12 4.69 -6.43 19.67
C ASP A 12 5.21 -7.51 18.69
N THR A 13 5.44 -8.71 19.20
CA THR A 13 5.60 -9.92 18.40
C THR A 13 4.22 -10.53 18.23
N ASP A 14 3.33 -9.82 17.54
CA ASP A 14 2.32 -10.52 16.76
C ASP A 14 2.96 -10.82 15.41
N SER A 15 3.71 -11.91 15.39
CA SER A 15 4.23 -12.48 14.16
C SER A 15 3.04 -12.84 13.29
N ASP A 16 2.77 -11.96 12.32
CA ASP A 16 2.22 -12.12 10.97
C ASP A 16 2.32 -13.56 10.42
N MET A 17 1.65 -14.52 11.07
CA MET A 17 1.43 -15.88 10.57
C MET A 17 0.07 -15.99 9.87
N GLY A 18 -0.70 -14.91 9.86
CA GLY A 18 -1.81 -14.74 8.93
C GLY A 18 -1.27 -14.23 7.61
N THR A 19 -0.75 -15.12 6.76
CA THR A 19 -0.44 -14.85 5.35
C THR A 19 -1.45 -13.85 4.79
N LYS A 20 -1.02 -12.64 4.42
CA LYS A 20 -1.87 -11.51 3.99
C LYS A 20 -3.00 -11.97 3.07
N GLN A 21 -4.16 -12.33 3.65
CA GLN A 21 -5.22 -13.04 2.94
C GLN A 21 -5.78 -12.22 1.79
N TRP A 22 -5.76 -10.89 1.90
CA TRP A 22 -6.27 -9.98 0.88
C TRP A 22 -5.53 -10.08 -0.46
N LEU A 23 -4.26 -10.50 -0.47
CA LEU A 23 -3.49 -10.72 -1.69
C LEU A 23 -3.76 -12.10 -2.30
N ASN A 24 -4.20 -13.06 -1.50
CA ASN A 24 -4.38 -14.43 -1.96
C ASN A 24 -5.63 -14.50 -2.84
N GLY A 25 -5.42 -14.47 -4.16
CA GLY A 25 -6.48 -14.42 -5.17
C GLY A 25 -6.82 -13.01 -5.67
N ALA A 26 -6.10 -11.96 -5.24
CA ALA A 26 -6.27 -10.63 -5.80
C ALA A 26 -5.74 -10.57 -7.24
N VAL A 27 -6.47 -9.85 -8.10
CA VAL A 27 -6.03 -9.53 -9.46
C VAL A 27 -5.58 -8.07 -9.48
N GLY A 28 -4.28 -7.85 -9.69
CA GLY A 28 -3.72 -6.52 -9.87
C GLY A 28 -3.75 -6.09 -11.33
N TYR A 29 -3.97 -4.80 -11.56
CA TYR A 29 -3.84 -4.17 -12.88
C TYR A 29 -2.71 -3.15 -12.84
N GLU A 30 -1.81 -3.25 -13.81
CA GLU A 30 -0.79 -2.24 -14.04
C GLU A 30 -1.29 -1.30 -15.14
N VAL A 31 -1.22 0.01 -14.87
CA VAL A 31 -1.71 1.04 -15.78
C VAL A 31 -0.61 2.07 -16.00
N TYR A 32 -0.28 2.30 -17.28
CA TYR A 32 0.59 3.39 -17.67
C TYR A 32 -0.20 4.70 -17.77
N VAL A 33 -0.14 5.51 -16.70
CA VAL A 33 -0.98 6.72 -16.49
C VAL A 33 -1.05 7.62 -17.72
N ARG A 34 0.11 7.99 -18.29
CA ARG A 34 0.21 8.96 -19.39
C ARG A 34 -0.48 8.55 -20.69
N SER A 35 -0.86 7.29 -20.84
CA SER A 35 -1.53 6.78 -22.03
C SER A 35 -2.88 6.12 -21.73
N PHE A 36 -3.39 6.22 -20.51
CA PHE A 36 -4.61 5.54 -20.10
C PHE A 36 -5.87 6.37 -20.37
N ALA A 37 -6.00 7.53 -19.73
CA ALA A 37 -7.15 8.42 -19.89
C ALA A 37 -6.77 9.86 -19.58
N ASP A 38 -7.10 10.77 -20.49
CA ASP A 38 -6.95 12.22 -20.38
C ASP A 38 -8.30 12.82 -19.97
N SER A 39 -8.31 13.67 -18.94
CA SER A 39 -9.51 14.31 -18.41
C SER A 39 -9.68 15.77 -18.84
N ASN A 40 -8.64 16.42 -19.36
CA ASN A 40 -8.61 17.85 -19.61
C ASN A 40 -8.38 18.20 -21.09
N GLY A 41 -8.06 17.23 -21.94
CA GLY A 41 -7.92 17.37 -23.38
C GLY A 41 -6.53 17.79 -23.85
N ASP A 42 -5.50 17.70 -23.01
CA ASP A 42 -4.11 18.03 -23.36
C ASP A 42 -3.38 16.90 -24.14
N GLY A 43 -4.01 15.73 -24.25
CA GLY A 43 -3.50 14.56 -24.95
C GLY A 43 -2.57 13.69 -24.11
N ILE A 44 -2.42 13.95 -22.81
CA ILE A 44 -1.63 13.17 -21.86
C ILE A 44 -2.55 12.64 -20.76
N GLY A 45 -2.47 11.34 -20.48
CA GLY A 45 -3.27 10.76 -19.42
C GLY A 45 -2.88 11.27 -18.03
N ASP A 46 -3.88 11.43 -17.17
CA ASP A 46 -3.76 12.04 -15.85
C ASP A 46 -4.53 11.25 -14.76
N ILE A 47 -4.32 11.60 -13.49
CA ILE A 47 -4.92 10.88 -12.36
C ILE A 47 -6.45 11.06 -12.31
N ALA A 48 -6.97 12.24 -12.69
CA ALA A 48 -8.41 12.47 -12.74
C ALA A 48 -9.07 11.64 -13.87
N GLY A 49 -8.32 11.36 -14.93
CA GLY A 49 -8.70 10.42 -15.98
C GLY A 49 -8.78 8.99 -15.48
N ILE A 50 -7.87 8.55 -14.61
CA ILE A 50 -7.89 7.19 -14.02
C ILE A 50 -9.10 7.01 -13.09
N THR A 51 -9.40 7.99 -12.23
CA THR A 51 -10.52 7.87 -11.29
C THR A 51 -11.89 7.85 -11.96
N GLY A 52 -11.98 8.24 -13.24
CA GLY A 52 -13.20 8.19 -14.03
C GLY A 52 -13.42 6.91 -14.84
N ARG A 53 -12.64 5.84 -14.62
CA ARG A 53 -12.65 4.60 -15.42
C ARG A 53 -12.82 3.33 -14.59
#